data_AF-A0AA86M453-F1
#
_entry.id   AF-A0AA86M453-F1
#
_cell.length_a   1.000
_cell.length_b   1.000
_cell.length_c   1.000
_cell.angle_alpha   90.00
_cell.angle_beta   90.00
_cell.angle_gamma   90.00
#
_symmetry.space_group_name_H-M   'P 1'
#
loop_
_entity.id
_entity.type
_entity.pdbx_description
1 polymer ?
#
loop_
_entity_poly.entity_id
_entity_poly.type
_entity_poly.pdbx_seq_one_letter_code
_entity_poly.pdbx_strand_id
1 'polypeptide(L)' 'RLGYPSVQAFADAMQSGEGAQLDAFVRFVTSDPALHKALTGGKWSAFAALYNGPAYKDNLYDVKLARAFARYQAEEREAA' A
#
# COMPACT_ATOMS: atom_id res chain seq x y z
N ARG A 1 0.84 15.98 0.37
CA ARG A 1 -0.61 16.36 0.37
C ARG A 1 -1.29 15.59 -0.76
N LEU A 2 -2.50 15.05 -0.54
CA LEU A 2 -3.15 14.06 -1.43
C LEU A 2 -4.17 14.64 -2.44
N GLY A 3 -4.27 15.97 -2.54
CA GLY A 3 -5.12 16.64 -3.55
C GLY A 3 -6.61 16.75 -3.20
N TYR A 4 -7.04 16.39 -1.99
CA TYR A 4 -8.41 16.68 -1.53
C TYR A 4 -8.55 18.17 -1.17
N PRO A 5 -9.68 18.82 -1.52
CA PRO A 5 -9.89 20.26 -1.28
C PRO A 5 -10.12 20.59 0.20
N SER A 6 -10.58 19.62 0.99
CA SER A 6 -10.79 19.75 2.44
C SER A 6 -10.75 18.38 3.12
N VAL A 7 -10.67 18.36 4.45
CA VAL A 7 -10.81 17.14 5.24
C VAL A 7 -12.20 16.52 5.10
N GLN A 8 -13.24 17.34 4.94
CA GLN A 8 -14.60 16.86 4.72
C GLN A 8 -14.70 16.13 3.37
N ALA A 9 -14.14 16.70 2.31
CA ALA A 9 -14.13 16.06 0.99
C ALA A 9 -13.35 14.73 0.99
N PHE A 10 -12.30 14.63 1.81
CA PHE A 10 -11.62 13.35 2.02
C PHE A 10 -12.53 12.34 2.76
N ALA A 11 -13.20 12.75 3.83
CA ALA A 11 -14.11 11.89 4.58
C ALA A 11 -15.28 11.39 3.72
N ASP A 12 -15.88 12.28 2.93
CA ASP A 12 -16.96 11.95 2.00
C ASP A 12 -16.50 10.92 0.96
N ALA A 13 -15.26 11.06 0.43
CA ALA A 13 -14.66 10.09 -0.45
C ALA A 13 -14.42 8.73 0.25
N MET A 14 -13.98 8.72 1.50
CA MET A 14 -13.79 7.45 2.25
C MET A 14 -15.12 6.74 2.52
N GLN A 15 -16.21 7.49 2.63
CA GLN A 15 -17.57 6.96 2.81
C GLN A 15 -18.19 6.42 1.52
N SER A 16 -17.73 6.85 0.34
CA SER A 16 -18.35 6.46 -0.94
C SER A 16 -18.05 5.02 -1.36
N GLY A 17 -17.04 4.37 -0.75
CA GLY A 17 -16.76 2.94 -0.93
C GLY A 17 -15.28 2.60 -1.11
N GLU A 18 -15.00 1.29 -1.21
CA GLU A 18 -13.64 0.73 -1.23
C GLU A 18 -12.78 1.25 -2.40
N GLY A 19 -13.38 1.54 -3.56
CA GLY A 19 -12.65 2.10 -4.69
C GLY A 19 -12.01 3.46 -4.38
N ALA A 20 -12.73 4.33 -3.66
CA ALA A 20 -12.20 5.62 -3.24
C ALA A 20 -11.18 5.48 -2.10
N GLN A 21 -11.38 4.51 -1.20
CA GLN A 21 -10.40 4.18 -0.16
C GLN A 21 -9.08 3.69 -0.76
N LEU A 22 -9.15 2.84 -1.79
CA LEU A 22 -7.99 2.38 -2.54
C LEU A 22 -7.29 3.54 -3.27
N ASP A 23 -8.04 4.43 -3.91
CA ASP A 23 -7.47 5.65 -4.54
C ASP A 23 -6.69 6.49 -3.51
N ALA A 24 -7.24 6.69 -2.31
CA ALA A 24 -6.52 7.40 -1.25
C ALA A 24 -5.23 6.68 -0.82
N PHE A 25 -5.26 5.35 -0.69
CA PHE A 25 -4.05 4.55 -0.43
C PHE A 25 -3.00 4.75 -1.54
N VAL A 26 -3.39 4.67 -2.81
CA VAL A 26 -2.49 4.87 -3.96
C VAL A 26 -1.90 6.28 -3.92
N ARG A 27 -2.71 7.32 -3.70
CA ARG A 27 -2.22 8.71 -3.58
C ARG A 27 -1.25 8.86 -2.42
N PHE A 28 -1.55 8.25 -1.28
CA PHE A 28 -0.66 8.28 -0.12
C PHE A 28 0.70 7.67 -0.45
N VAL A 29 0.71 6.43 -0.96
CA VAL A 29 1.94 5.72 -1.32
C VAL A 29 2.76 6.47 -2.35
N THR A 30 2.12 6.94 -3.42
CA THR A 30 2.80 7.64 -4.53
C THR A 30 3.30 9.04 -4.14
N SER A 31 2.71 9.68 -3.13
CA SER A 31 3.15 10.99 -2.62
C SER A 31 4.42 10.94 -1.77
N ASP A 32 4.81 9.76 -1.27
CA ASP A 32 6.06 9.54 -0.54
C ASP A 32 7.06 8.77 -1.43
N PRO A 33 8.14 9.42 -1.90
CA PRO A 33 9.11 8.77 -2.79
C PRO A 33 9.78 7.53 -2.19
N ALA A 34 10.00 7.48 -0.87
CA ALA A 34 10.62 6.35 -0.20
C ALA A 34 9.65 5.16 -0.14
N LEU A 35 8.39 5.42 0.22
CA LEU A 35 7.35 4.41 0.26
C LEU A 35 7.05 3.85 -1.14
N HIS A 36 6.90 4.74 -2.13
CA HIS A 36 6.68 4.37 -3.53
C HIS A 36 7.82 3.52 -4.10
N LYS A 37 9.08 3.94 -3.89
CA LYS A 37 10.26 3.19 -4.32
C LYS A 37 10.36 1.83 -3.62
N ALA A 38 10.03 1.76 -2.34
CA ALA A 38 10.05 0.49 -1.60
C ALA A 38 9.00 -0.49 -2.15
N LEU A 39 7.77 -0.03 -2.43
CA LEU A 39 6.70 -0.87 -2.97
C LEU A 39 7.04 -1.37 -4.39
N THR A 40 7.37 -0.46 -5.30
CA THR A 40 7.69 -0.79 -6.71
C THR A 40 8.95 -1.64 -6.84
N GLY A 41 9.93 -1.46 -5.94
CA GLY A 41 11.14 -2.27 -5.89
C GLY A 41 11.01 -3.60 -5.13
N GLY A 42 9.80 -3.98 -4.68
CA GLY A 42 9.56 -5.21 -3.93
C GLY A 42 10.33 -5.29 -2.60
N LYS A 43 10.65 -4.15 -1.98
CA LYS A 43 11.42 -4.06 -0.73
C LYS A 43 10.49 -4.20 0.47
N TRP A 44 9.93 -5.41 0.67
CA TRP A 44 8.84 -5.66 1.61
C TRP A 44 9.10 -5.21 3.05
N SER A 45 10.30 -5.47 3.60
CA SER A 45 10.66 -5.02 4.95
C SER A 45 10.77 -3.49 5.05
N ALA A 46 11.27 -2.82 4.01
CA ALA A 46 11.36 -1.37 3.98
C ALA A 46 9.96 -0.73 3.83
N PHE A 47 9.13 -1.26 2.94
CA PHE A 47 7.75 -0.81 2.77
C PHE A 47 6.94 -1.01 4.05
N ALA A 48 7.04 -2.21 4.66
CA ALA A 48 6.32 -2.53 5.89
C ALA A 48 6.72 -1.62 7.06
N ALA A 49 8.01 -1.31 7.20
CA ALA A 49 8.52 -0.39 8.22
C ALA A 49 8.00 1.04 8.03
N LEU A 50 8.00 1.54 6.79
CA LEU A 50 7.53 2.89 6.46
C LEU A 50 6.01 3.03 6.64
N TYR A 51 5.24 2.02 6.24
CA TYR A 51 3.76 2.08 6.27
C TYR A 51 3.17 1.72 7.65
N ASN A 52 3.64 0.63 8.26
CA ASN A 52 3.06 0.09 9.49
C ASN A 52 3.82 0.55 10.76
N GLY A 53 4.97 1.21 10.57
CA GLY A 53 5.82 1.69 11.66
C GLY A 53 6.90 0.68 12.10
N PRO A 54 7.75 1.06 13.08
CA PRO A 54 8.93 0.29 13.48
C PRO A 54 8.61 -1.10 14.04
N ALA A 55 7.40 -1.29 14.59
CA ALA A 55 6.91 -2.56 15.12
C ALA A 55 6.32 -3.51 14.06
N TYR A 56 6.53 -3.25 12.75
CA TYR A 56 5.91 -4.05 11.68
C TYR A 56 6.21 -5.55 11.76
N LYS A 57 7.36 -5.93 12.33
CA LYS A 57 7.79 -7.31 12.49
C LYS A 57 6.93 -8.10 13.46
N ASP A 58 6.38 -7.44 14.49
CA ASP A 58 5.54 -8.09 15.50
C ASP A 58 4.28 -8.70 14.87
N ASN A 59 3.84 -8.14 13.73
CA ASN A 59 2.68 -8.58 12.97
C ASN A 59 3.06 -9.28 11.65
N LEU A 60 4.35 -9.51 11.41
CA LEU A 60 4.92 -10.17 10.23
C LEU A 60 4.51 -9.52 8.89
N TYR A 61 4.33 -8.20 8.85
CA TYR A 61 3.81 -7.52 7.66
C TYR A 61 4.69 -7.72 6.42
N ASP A 62 6.01 -7.68 6.58
CA ASP A 62 6.96 -7.90 5.49
C ASP A 62 6.91 -9.32 4.93
N VAL A 63 6.87 -10.31 5.82
CA VAL A 63 6.77 -11.73 5.44
C VAL A 63 5.46 -12.00 4.73
N LYS A 64 4.35 -11.45 5.23
CA LYS A 64 3.01 -11.59 4.61
C LYS A 64 2.98 -10.98 3.20
N LEU A 65 3.50 -9.76 3.03
CA LEU A 65 3.60 -9.09 1.73
C LEU A 65 4.47 -9.88 0.75
N ALA A 66 5.66 -10.33 1.18
CA ALA A 66 6.57 -11.09 0.33
C ALA A 66 5.95 -12.40 -0.18
N ARG A 67 5.30 -13.15 0.71
CA ARG A 67 4.62 -14.40 0.37
C ARG A 67 3.43 -14.19 -0.53
N ALA A 68 2.61 -13.17 -0.25
CA ALA A 68 1.46 -12.84 -1.09
C ALA A 68 1.89 -12.46 -2.51
N PHE A 69 2.92 -11.61 -2.64
CA PHE A 69 3.45 -11.23 -3.95
C PHE A 69 3.97 -12.45 -4.74
N ALA A 70 4.76 -13.32 -4.10
CA ALA A 70 5.27 -14.53 -4.75
C ALA A 70 4.15 -15.47 -5.21
N ARG A 71 3.08 -15.60 -4.42
CA ARG A 71 1.89 -16.38 -4.78
C ARG A 71 1.20 -15.79 -6.01
N TYR A 72 0.87 -14.50 -5.99
CA TYR A 72 0.17 -13.86 -7.11
C TYR A 72 1.01 -13.86 -8.39
N GLN A 73 2.34 -13.73 -8.28
CA GLN A 73 3.26 -13.89 -9.42
C GLN A 73 3.27 -15.31 -9.99
N ALA A 74 3.04 -16.34 -9.18
CA ALA A 74 2.89 -17.70 -9.67
C ALA A 74 1.54 -17.90 -10.36
N GLU A 75 0.45 -17.44 -9.74
CA GLU A 75 -0.90 -17.50 -10.30
C GLU A 75 -1.00 -16.75 -11.64
N GLU A 76 -0.42 -15.55 -11.75
CA GLU A 76 -0.36 -14.80 -13.02
C GLU A 76 0.41 -15.56 -14.11
N ARG A 77 1.48 -16.28 -13.77
CA ARG A 77 2.24 -17.09 -14.74
C ARG A 77 1.50 -18.35 -15.17
N GLU A 78 0.69 -18.94 -14.30
CA GLU A 78 -0.12 -20.13 -14.61
C GLU A 78 -1.35 -19.78 -15.46
N ALA A 79 -1.87 -18.56 -15.31
CA ALA A 79 -3.00 -18.06 -16.09
C ALA A 79 -2.62 -17.55 -17.49
N ALA A 80 -1.33 -17.32 -17.78
CA ALA A 80 -0.81 -16.82 -19.05
C ALA A 80 -0.40 -17.97 -20.00
#